data_AF-A0A2P2JMS0-F1
#
_entry.id   AF-A0A2P2JMS0-F1
#
_cell.length_a   1.000
_cell.length_b   1.000
_cell.length_c   1.000
_cell.angle_alpha   90.00
_cell.angle_beta   90.00
_cell.angle_gamma   90.00
#
_symmetry.space_group_name_H-M   'P 1'
#
loop_
_entity.id
_entity.type
_entity.pdbx_description
1 polymer ?
#
loop_
_entity_poly.entity_id
_entity_poly.type
_entity_poly.pdbx_seq_one_letter_code
_entity_poly.pdbx_strand_id
1 'polypeptide(L)'
;MVGKYTGLSDSYLSVLKALLHASVACRQKLIVEWVPACDLEDVTAQEAPDVYKAAWDLLKGADGVLVPGGFGDRGVQGKILAAKYARENRVPFLGICLGMQIAVIEFARSVLGMPDANSTEFDPQTSNPCVILMPEGSKTHMGGTMRLGSRRTYFKVPDCKSAKL
;
A
#
# COMPACT_ATOMS: atom_id res chain seq x y z
N MET A 1 -7.29 3.59 -6.79
CA MET A 1 -5.85 3.50 -6.46
C MET A 1 -5.56 4.56 -5.41
N VAL A 2 -5.02 4.14 -4.26
CA VAL A 2 -4.74 5.04 -3.13
C VAL A 2 -3.26 5.41 -3.16
N GLY A 3 -2.95 6.66 -3.53
CA GLY A 3 -1.60 7.08 -3.88
C GLY A 3 -1.19 8.41 -3.27
N LYS A 4 0.11 8.73 -3.39
CA LYS A 4 0.69 10.01 -2.95
C LYS A 4 0.54 11.13 -4.00
N TYR A 5 0.40 10.75 -5.28
CA TYR A 5 0.38 11.65 -6.43
C TYR A 5 -0.81 11.34 -7.34
N THR A 6 -1.96 11.97 -7.10
CA THR A 6 -3.18 11.72 -7.90
C THR A 6 -3.30 12.56 -9.16
N GLY A 7 -2.44 13.59 -9.33
CA GLY A 7 -2.42 14.46 -10.52
C GLY A 7 -1.30 14.17 -11.52
N LEU A 8 -0.36 13.27 -11.21
CA LEU A 8 0.77 12.92 -12.08
C LEU A 8 0.63 11.47 -12.53
N SER A 9 -0.08 11.27 -13.64
CA SER A 9 -0.27 9.96 -14.27
C SER A 9 1.05 9.21 -14.52
N ASP A 10 2.13 9.94 -14.79
CA ASP A 10 3.46 9.38 -15.03
C ASP A 10 4.05 8.66 -13.81
N SER A 11 3.69 9.09 -12.59
CA SER A 11 4.21 8.48 -11.35
C SER A 11 3.78 7.02 -11.19
N TYR A 12 2.69 6.63 -11.87
CA TYR A 12 2.09 5.30 -11.76
C TYR A 12 1.90 4.62 -13.13
N LEU A 13 2.56 5.11 -14.17
CA LEU A 13 2.38 4.62 -15.54
C LEU A 13 2.64 3.12 -15.68
N SER A 14 3.69 2.61 -15.02
CA SER A 14 4.02 1.18 -15.03
C SER A 14 2.90 0.32 -14.42
N VAL A 15 2.31 0.77 -13.31
CA VAL A 15 1.18 0.11 -12.64
C VAL A 15 -0.07 0.16 -13.52
N LEU A 16 -0.37 1.32 -14.11
CA LEU A 16 -1.52 1.49 -15.00
C LEU A 16 -1.45 0.58 -16.23
N LYS A 17 -0.28 0.48 -16.86
CA LYS A 17 -0.09 -0.40 -18.03
C LYS A 17 -0.20 -1.88 -17.66
N ALA A 18 0.32 -2.28 -16.50
CA ALA A 18 0.16 -3.65 -16.00
C ALA A 18 -1.32 -3.99 -15.75
N LEU A 19 -2.08 -3.09 -15.12
CA LEU A 19 -3.52 -3.25 -14.92
C LEU A 19 -4.28 -3.29 -16.25
N LEU A 20 -3.89 -2.46 -17.22
CA LEU A 20 -4.50 -2.45 -18.55
C LEU A 20 -4.27 -3.78 -19.28
N HIS A 21 -3.08 -4.36 -19.19
CA HIS A 21 -2.82 -5.69 -19.77
C HIS A 21 -3.74 -6.76 -19.15
N ALA A 22 -3.90 -6.73 -17.83
CA ALA A 22 -4.82 -7.64 -17.13
C ALA A 22 -6.28 -7.40 -17.53
N SER A 23 -6.71 -6.14 -17.66
CA SER A 23 -8.09 -5.83 -18.02
C SER A 23 -8.44 -6.28 -19.43
N VAL A 24 -7.51 -6.16 -20.39
CA VAL A 24 -7.67 -6.67 -21.76
C VAL A 24 -7.80 -8.20 -21.75
N ALA A 25 -6.96 -8.90 -20.99
CA ALA A 25 -7.05 -10.36 -20.87
C ALA A 25 -8.38 -10.81 -20.27
N CYS A 26 -8.90 -10.08 -19.27
CA CYS A 26 -10.20 -10.34 -18.65
C CYS A 26 -11.40 -9.81 -19.46
N ARG A 27 -11.18 -9.11 -20.58
CA ARG A 27 -12.21 -8.42 -21.37
C ARG A 27 -13.09 -7.47 -20.53
N GLN A 28 -12.46 -6.78 -19.58
CA GLN A 28 -13.11 -5.79 -18.71
C GLN A 28 -12.56 -4.40 -19.00
N LYS A 29 -13.42 -3.37 -18.90
CA LYS A 29 -12.99 -1.98 -18.98
C LYS A 29 -12.39 -1.57 -17.64
N LEU A 30 -11.10 -1.23 -17.63
CA LEU A 30 -10.44 -0.69 -16.45
C LEU A 30 -10.91 0.74 -16.19
N ILE A 31 -11.44 0.99 -14.98
CA ILE A 31 -11.73 2.32 -14.46
C ILE A 31 -10.81 2.52 -13.25
N VAL A 32 -10.00 3.58 -13.29
CA VAL A 32 -9.06 3.89 -12.20
C VAL A 32 -9.50 5.18 -11.54
N GLU A 33 -10.08 5.04 -10.35
CA GLU A 33 -10.33 6.17 -9.46
C GLU A 33 -9.08 6.51 -8.67
N TRP A 34 -8.71 7.79 -8.65
CA TRP A 34 -7.52 8.27 -7.94
C TRP A 34 -7.92 8.82 -6.59
N VAL A 35 -7.45 8.16 -5.52
CA VAL A 35 -7.73 8.58 -4.15
C VAL A 35 -6.43 9.09 -3.53
N PRO A 36 -6.32 10.39 -3.22
CA PRO A 36 -5.16 10.92 -2.53
C PRO A 36 -5.14 10.38 -1.11
N ALA A 37 -4.00 9.79 -0.70
CA ALA A 37 -3.93 9.15 0.60
C ALA A 37 -4.12 10.15 1.75
N CYS A 38 -3.60 11.39 1.63
CA CYS A 38 -3.78 12.43 2.64
C CYS A 38 -5.27 12.77 2.86
N ASP A 39 -6.08 12.75 1.80
CA ASP A 39 -7.49 13.13 1.88
C ASP A 39 -8.35 12.13 2.67
N LEU A 40 -7.80 10.94 2.96
CA LEU A 40 -8.44 9.94 3.81
C LEU A 40 -8.13 10.12 5.30
N GLU A 41 -7.26 11.05 5.67
CA GLU A 41 -6.78 11.24 7.05
C GLU A 41 -7.71 12.15 7.87
N ASP A 42 -7.72 11.96 9.19
CA ASP A 42 -8.58 12.71 10.12
C ASP A 42 -8.30 14.22 10.09
N VAL A 43 -7.07 14.63 9.74
CA VAL A 43 -6.71 16.04 9.58
C VAL A 43 -7.54 16.67 8.45
N THR A 44 -7.66 15.98 7.30
CA THR A 44 -8.50 16.48 6.19
C THR A 44 -9.98 16.44 6.54
N ALA A 45 -10.43 15.50 7.38
CA ALA A 45 -11.80 15.52 7.88
C ALA A 45 -12.13 16.81 8.66
N GLN A 46 -11.15 17.41 9.34
CA GLN A 46 -11.31 18.66 10.09
C GLN A 46 -11.13 19.89 9.19
N GLU A 47 -10.13 19.89 8.31
CA GLU A 47 -9.76 21.06 7.50
C GLU A 47 -10.64 21.22 6.24
N ALA A 48 -11.00 20.11 5.60
CA ALA A 48 -11.71 20.08 4.32
C ALA A 48 -12.69 18.88 4.25
N PRO A 49 -13.80 18.93 5.01
CA PRO A 49 -14.72 17.79 5.15
C PRO A 49 -15.34 17.34 3.82
N ASP A 50 -15.56 18.25 2.87
CA ASP A 50 -16.08 17.90 1.54
C ASP A 50 -15.09 17.07 0.73
N VAL A 51 -13.79 17.41 0.80
CA VAL A 51 -12.70 16.67 0.15
C VAL A 51 -12.54 15.29 0.77
N TYR A 52 -12.54 15.23 2.11
CA TYR A 52 -12.49 13.98 2.86
C TYR A 52 -13.64 13.05 2.47
N LYS A 53 -14.87 13.57 2.45
CA LYS A 53 -16.05 12.80 2.08
C LYS A 53 -15.95 12.27 0.65
N ALA A 54 -15.57 13.12 -0.32
CA ALA A 54 -15.41 12.70 -1.70
C ALA A 54 -14.36 11.59 -1.86
N ALA A 55 -13.22 11.70 -1.17
CA ALA A 55 -12.17 10.67 -1.20
C ALA A 55 -12.66 9.33 -0.63
N TRP A 56 -13.42 9.36 0.47
CA TRP A 56 -14.02 8.17 1.05
C TRP A 56 -15.13 7.56 0.19
N ASP A 57 -15.94 8.38 -0.48
CA ASP A 57 -16.98 7.91 -1.39
C ASP A 57 -16.37 7.20 -2.60
N LEU A 58 -15.28 7.73 -3.17
CA LEU A 58 -14.50 7.05 -4.22
C LEU A 58 -13.92 5.72 -3.73
N LEU A 59 -13.36 5.68 -2.52
CA LEU A 59 -12.79 4.45 -1.96
C LEU A 59 -13.88 3.39 -1.73
N LYS A 60 -15.04 3.79 -1.19
CA LYS A 60 -16.17 2.90 -0.91
C LYS A 60 -16.88 2.40 -2.16
N GLY A 61 -16.86 3.18 -3.24
CA GLY A 61 -17.40 2.79 -4.53
C GLY A 61 -16.50 1.85 -5.34
N ALA A 62 -15.27 1.57 -4.88
CA ALA A 62 -14.30 0.78 -5.64
C ALA A 62 -14.46 -0.74 -5.43
N ASP A 63 -14.43 -1.50 -6.52
CA ASP A 63 -14.45 -2.98 -6.49
C ASP A 63 -13.10 -3.60 -6.06
N GLY A 64 -12.06 -2.78 -5.93
CA GLY A 64 -10.71 -3.21 -5.56
C GLY A 64 -9.83 -2.05 -5.15
N VAL A 65 -8.98 -2.28 -4.15
CA VAL A 65 -8.06 -1.28 -3.61
C VAL A 65 -6.62 -1.67 -3.95
N LEU A 66 -5.91 -0.76 -4.60
CA LEU A 66 -4.48 -0.91 -4.88
C LEU A 66 -3.71 0.20 -4.16
N VAL A 67 -2.74 -0.19 -3.34
CA VAL A 67 -1.76 0.71 -2.70
C VAL A 67 -0.40 0.45 -3.33
N PRO A 68 0.13 1.40 -4.13
CA PRO A 68 1.40 1.25 -4.80
C PRO A 68 2.58 1.43 -3.85
N GLY A 69 3.80 1.24 -4.37
CA GLY A 69 5.02 1.61 -3.67
C GLY A 69 5.08 3.11 -3.37
N GLY A 70 5.90 3.47 -2.39
CA GLY A 70 6.15 4.85 -2.02
C GLY A 70 7.29 4.94 -1.02
N PHE A 71 7.64 6.16 -0.67
CA PHE A 71 8.68 6.47 0.30
C PHE A 71 8.25 7.66 1.17
N GLY A 72 8.67 7.63 2.43
CA GLY A 72 8.35 8.64 3.43
C GLY A 72 6.97 8.44 4.08
N ASP A 73 6.74 9.26 5.09
CA ASP A 73 5.60 9.25 6.01
C ASP A 73 4.28 9.81 5.43
N ARG A 74 4.37 10.68 4.42
CA ARG A 74 3.20 11.36 3.86
C ARG A 74 2.14 10.40 3.32
N GLY A 75 0.92 10.51 3.85
CA GLY A 75 -0.22 9.70 3.43
C GLY A 75 -0.15 8.25 3.92
N VAL A 76 0.73 7.93 4.87
CA VAL A 76 0.83 6.57 5.44
C VAL A 76 -0.42 6.23 6.22
N GLN A 77 -0.95 7.15 7.05
CA GLN A 77 -2.16 6.89 7.83
C GLN A 77 -3.36 6.69 6.91
N GLY A 78 -3.53 7.50 5.87
CA GLY A 78 -4.61 7.31 4.91
C GLY A 78 -4.54 5.97 4.17
N LYS A 79 -3.34 5.47 3.85
CA LYS A 79 -3.16 4.12 3.27
C LYS A 79 -3.51 3.01 4.26
N ILE A 80 -3.17 3.18 5.55
CA ILE A 80 -3.56 2.23 6.61
C ILE A 80 -5.09 2.19 6.73
N LEU A 81 -5.76 3.35 6.73
CA LEU A 81 -7.22 3.43 6.75
C LEU A 81 -7.86 2.76 5.53
N ALA A 82 -7.29 2.94 4.34
CA ALA A 82 -7.74 2.25 3.13
C ALA A 82 -7.57 0.72 3.21
N ALA A 83 -6.45 0.24 3.75
CA ALA A 83 -6.22 -1.19 3.97
C ALA A 83 -7.22 -1.77 4.98
N LYS A 84 -7.49 -1.04 6.07
CA LYS A 84 -8.48 -1.41 7.09
C LYS A 84 -9.86 -1.53 6.48
N TYR A 85 -10.28 -0.51 5.72
CA TYR A 85 -11.55 -0.52 5.00
C TYR A 85 -11.67 -1.75 4.09
N ALA A 86 -10.65 -2.02 3.28
CA ALA A 86 -10.67 -3.16 2.37
C ALA A 86 -10.80 -4.51 3.12
N ARG A 87 -10.08 -4.68 4.23
CA ARG A 87 -10.17 -5.88 5.08
C ARG A 87 -11.56 -6.04 5.70
N GLU A 88 -12.10 -4.99 6.32
CA GLU A 88 -13.37 -5.05 7.03
C GLU A 88 -14.57 -5.25 6.10
N ASN A 89 -14.48 -4.73 4.87
CA ASN A 89 -15.56 -4.81 3.88
C ASN A 89 -15.33 -5.90 2.82
N ARG A 90 -14.29 -6.74 2.99
CA ARG A 90 -13.92 -7.83 2.07
C ARG A 90 -13.68 -7.37 0.63
N VAL A 91 -13.20 -6.15 0.45
CA VAL A 91 -12.81 -5.61 -0.86
C VAL A 91 -11.42 -6.17 -1.22
N PRO A 92 -11.22 -6.72 -2.43
CA PRO A 92 -9.92 -7.18 -2.88
C PRO A 92 -8.84 -6.09 -2.74
N PHE A 93 -7.72 -6.43 -2.12
CA PHE A 93 -6.62 -5.51 -1.86
C PHE A 93 -5.31 -6.02 -2.49
N LEU A 94 -4.58 -5.12 -3.17
CA LEU A 94 -3.23 -5.37 -3.68
C LEU A 94 -2.25 -4.31 -3.16
N GLY A 95 -1.33 -4.73 -2.30
CA GLY A 95 -0.25 -3.89 -1.78
C GLY A 95 1.07 -4.15 -2.51
N ILE A 96 1.64 -3.13 -3.13
CA ILE A 96 2.93 -3.22 -3.84
C ILE A 96 4.01 -2.57 -2.99
N CYS A 97 5.09 -3.31 -2.67
CA CYS A 97 6.21 -2.81 -1.88
C CYS A 97 5.74 -2.18 -0.54
N LEU A 98 5.73 -0.86 -0.43
CA LEU A 98 5.14 -0.15 0.73
C LEU A 98 3.71 -0.61 1.04
N GLY A 99 2.86 -0.85 0.02
CA GLY A 99 1.50 -1.33 0.27
C GLY A 99 1.43 -2.66 1.03
N MET A 100 2.42 -3.54 0.87
CA MET A 100 2.52 -4.77 1.66
C MET A 100 2.90 -4.48 3.12
N GLN A 101 3.81 -3.54 3.36
CA GLN A 101 4.15 -3.09 4.71
C GLN A 101 2.94 -2.48 5.43
N ILE A 102 2.17 -1.63 4.72
CA ILE A 102 0.94 -1.03 5.24
C ILE A 102 -0.07 -2.09 5.68
N ALA A 103 -0.27 -3.14 4.88
CA ALA A 103 -1.18 -4.22 5.23
C ALA A 103 -0.75 -4.96 6.51
N VAL A 104 0.55 -5.17 6.72
CA VAL A 104 1.09 -5.78 7.94
C VAL A 104 0.84 -4.88 9.15
N ILE A 105 1.12 -3.58 9.02
CA ILE A 105 0.90 -2.59 10.08
C ILE A 105 -0.58 -2.50 10.45
N GLU A 106 -1.47 -2.42 9.46
CA GLU A 106 -2.92 -2.39 9.70
C GLU A 106 -3.38 -3.63 10.45
N PHE A 107 -2.95 -4.82 10.03
CA PHE A 107 -3.37 -6.06 10.66
C PHE A 107 -2.87 -6.16 12.11
N ALA A 108 -1.62 -5.74 12.37
CA ALA A 108 -1.07 -5.70 13.72
C ALA A 108 -1.87 -4.74 14.63
N ARG A 109 -2.23 -3.56 14.13
CA ARG A 109 -3.04 -2.58 14.88
C ARG A 109 -4.46 -3.06 15.13
N SER A 110 -5.16 -3.47 14.07
CA SER A 110 -6.60 -3.72 14.14
C SER A 110 -6.94 -5.11 14.68
N VAL A 111 -6.16 -6.14 14.33
CA VAL A 111 -6.49 -7.54 14.64
C VAL A 111 -5.68 -8.08 15.82
N LEU A 112 -4.40 -7.74 15.90
CA LEU A 112 -3.54 -8.20 16.99
C LEU A 112 -3.57 -7.27 18.22
N GLY A 113 -4.25 -6.13 18.13
CA GLY A 113 -4.41 -5.19 19.24
C GLY A 113 -3.11 -4.48 19.63
N MET A 114 -2.21 -4.25 18.67
CA MET A 114 -0.94 -3.53 18.86
C MET A 114 -1.08 -2.10 18.29
N PRO A 115 -1.69 -1.15 19.03
CA PRO A 115 -2.08 0.15 18.46
C PRO A 115 -0.89 1.00 17.99
N ASP A 116 0.27 0.84 18.61
CA ASP A 116 1.51 1.55 18.27
C ASP A 116 2.34 0.83 17.20
N ALA A 117 1.90 -0.33 16.72
CA ALA A 117 2.63 -1.10 15.70
C ALA A 117 2.94 -0.23 14.48
N ASN A 118 4.21 -0.19 14.07
CA ASN A 118 4.62 0.67 12.96
C ASN A 118 5.89 0.17 12.25
N SER A 119 6.25 0.84 11.16
CA SER A 119 7.57 0.73 10.55
C SER A 119 8.55 1.64 11.27
N THR A 120 9.78 1.19 11.47
CA THR A 120 10.88 2.04 11.97
C THR A 120 11.23 3.19 11.01
N GLU A 121 10.77 3.13 9.76
CA GLU A 121 10.86 4.26 8.82
C GLU A 121 9.96 5.43 9.23
N PHE A 122 8.77 5.16 9.77
CA PHE A 122 7.75 6.18 10.08
C PHE A 122 7.75 6.56 11.56
N ASP A 123 8.03 5.59 12.43
CA ASP A 123 8.10 5.79 13.87
C ASP A 123 9.26 4.96 14.44
N PRO A 124 10.44 5.56 14.62
CA PRO A 124 11.59 4.88 15.21
C PRO A 124 11.42 4.52 16.70
N GLN A 125 10.40 5.07 17.38
CA GLN A 125 10.16 4.90 18.82
C GLN A 125 9.03 3.91 19.13
N THR A 126 8.41 3.31 18.11
CA THR A 126 7.37 2.28 18.29
C THR A 126 7.89 1.15 19.17
N SER A 127 7.07 0.70 20.13
CA SER A 127 7.40 -0.47 20.94
C SER A 127 7.11 -1.78 20.19
N ASN A 128 6.36 -1.71 19.09
CA ASN A 128 6.00 -2.83 18.23
C ASN A 128 6.47 -2.61 16.77
N PRO A 129 7.79 -2.73 16.48
CA PRO A 129 8.34 -2.51 15.14
C PRO A 129 8.02 -3.67 14.19
N CYS A 130 6.87 -3.61 13.51
CA CYS A 130 6.44 -4.64 12.56
C CYS A 130 7.27 -4.67 11.27
N VAL A 131 7.86 -3.53 10.90
CA VAL A 131 8.72 -3.41 9.72
C VAL A 131 10.00 -2.69 10.14
N ILE A 132 11.14 -3.33 9.90
CA ILE A 132 12.45 -2.81 10.29
C ILE A 132 13.34 -2.61 9.06
N LEU A 133 14.26 -1.64 9.17
CA LEU A 133 15.31 -1.47 8.17
C LEU A 133 16.35 -2.60 8.29
N MET A 134 16.45 -3.41 7.25
CA MET A 134 17.44 -4.50 7.15
C MET A 134 18.16 -4.43 5.79
N PRO A 135 19.29 -3.70 5.69
CA PRO A 135 20.01 -3.54 4.43
C PRO A 135 20.76 -4.83 4.05
N GLU A 136 21.03 -5.00 2.74
CA GLU A 136 21.90 -6.09 2.28
C GLU A 136 23.36 -5.69 2.45
N GLY A 137 24.17 -6.58 3.04
CA GLY A 137 25.63 -6.44 3.04
C GLY A 137 26.20 -6.74 1.66
N SER A 138 27.05 -5.87 1.15
CA SER A 138 27.74 -6.06 -0.14
C SER A 138 29.21 -6.36 0.08
N LYS A 139 29.76 -7.34 -0.65
CA LYS A 139 31.20 -7.62 -0.65
C LYS A 139 32.02 -6.59 -1.44
N THR A 140 31.35 -5.82 -2.30
CA THR A 140 32.00 -4.86 -3.21
C THR A 140 31.72 -3.41 -2.84
N HIS A 141 30.69 -3.15 -2.02
CA HIS A 141 30.30 -1.82 -1.59
C HIS A 141 30.27 -1.77 -0.06
N MET A 142 31.04 -0.86 0.52
CA MET A 142 31.04 -0.64 1.97
C MET A 142 29.75 0.06 2.41
N GLY A 143 29.14 -0.40 3.50
CA GLY A 143 27.87 0.11 4.03
C GLY A 143 26.65 -0.77 3.72
N GLY A 144 25.47 -0.31 4.14
CA GLY A 144 24.20 -0.99 3.87
C GLY A 144 23.70 -0.67 2.46
N THR A 145 23.51 -1.70 1.62
CA THR A 145 22.99 -1.52 0.26
C THR A 145 21.49 -1.78 0.20
N MET A 146 20.79 -1.05 -0.68
CA MET A 146 19.37 -1.33 -0.96
C MET A 146 19.22 -2.68 -1.65
N ARG A 147 18.19 -3.44 -1.27
CA ARG A 147 17.83 -4.67 -1.97
C ARG A 147 17.30 -4.32 -3.37
N LEU A 148 18.13 -4.55 -4.39
CA LEU A 148 17.85 -4.20 -5.78
C LEU A 148 18.26 -5.31 -6.74
N GLY A 149 17.55 -5.40 -7.86
CA GLY A 149 17.81 -6.33 -8.96
C GLY A 149 17.02 -7.64 -8.83
N SER A 150 17.29 -8.57 -9.75
CA SER A 150 16.63 -9.88 -9.73
C SER A 150 17.08 -10.66 -8.49
N ARG A 151 16.09 -11.15 -7.73
CA ARG A 151 16.27 -11.95 -6.52
C ARG A 151 15.32 -13.12 -6.58
N ARG A 152 15.79 -14.29 -6.15
CA ARG A 152 14.95 -15.47 -6.07
C ARG A 152 14.08 -15.40 -4.81
N THR A 153 12.79 -15.64 -4.99
CA THR A 153 11.80 -15.71 -3.91
C THR A 153 11.18 -17.10 -3.93
N TYR A 154 11.28 -17.82 -2.82
CA TYR A 154 10.76 -19.18 -2.70
C TYR A 154 9.41 -19.17 -1.97
N PHE A 155 8.42 -19.85 -2.53
CA PHE A 155 7.14 -20.05 -1.84
C PHE A 155 7.33 -21.00 -0.66
N LYS A 156 6.73 -20.65 0.49
CA LYS A 156 6.68 -21.53 1.66
C LYS A 156 5.39 -22.37 1.71
N VAL A 157 4.31 -21.85 1.15
CA VAL A 157 2.99 -22.50 1.13
C VAL A 157 2.64 -22.85 -0.32
N PRO A 158 2.63 -24.14 -0.70
CA PRO A 158 2.40 -24.55 -2.09
C PRO A 158 1.03 -24.13 -2.63
N ASP A 159 -0.01 -24.18 -1.79
CA ASP A 159 -1.40 -23.94 -2.22
C ASP A 159 -1.84 -22.47 -2.14
N CYS A 160 -0.91 -21.53 -1.95
CA CYS A 160 -1.27 -20.12 -1.88
C CYS A 160 -1.77 -19.60 -3.24
N LYS A 161 -2.66 -18.59 -3.22
CA LYS A 161 -3.23 -18.01 -4.44
C LYS A 161 -2.15 -17.56 -5.42
N SER A 162 -1.07 -16.96 -4.92
CA SER A 162 0.05 -16.48 -5.74
C SER A 162 0.87 -17.57 -6.41
N ALA A 163 0.90 -18.80 -5.87
CA ALA A 163 1.58 -19.92 -6.52
C ALA A 163 0.77 -20.55 -7.65
N LYS A 164 -0.53 -20.25 -7.73
CA LYS A 164 -1.46 -20.73 -8.76
C LYS A 164 -1.62 -19.74 -9.93
N LEU A 165 -1.04 -18.55 -9.81
CA LEU A 165 -0.95 -17.53 -10.87
C LEU A 165 0.25 -17.80 -11.77
#